data_AF-A0A670ZXE9-F1
#
_entry.id   AF-A0A670ZXE9-F1
#
_cell.length_a   1.000
_cell.length_b   1.000
_cell.length_c   1.000
_cell.angle_alpha   90.00
_cell.angle_beta   90.00
_cell.angle_gamma   90.00
#
_symmetry.space_group_name_H-M   'P 1'
#
loop_
_entity.id
_entity.type
_entity.pdbx_description
1 polymer ?
#
loop_
_entity_poly.entity_id
_entity_poly.type
_entity_poly.pdbx_seq_one_letter_code
_entity_poly.pdbx_strand_id
1 'polypeptide(L)'
;QFTESAYCPQQSGSSFYRPRKNGSSMVSFLLITEGDRKAFYENSQWNIKKNKESILRLRQENKKLHQRLADLLAGEEKVIKAAFQEHPTEQGAVKNKTGEIINHRLCEKINQLNNLKHQVEMRKLRLEELQTQYSTKAQEINDMQEMEEGNIEAAKTLRTLENRLEKARFKTEEAVRITNMYKKLKAHMQESLHFQNKLDALEAEILRLRHELQELESVNTDAQHARNVAREQLLTQEETIYRERKIRDKKLKDIKKMTEEKRHIFLSMKTCFAWHMHKSKDVDVVACFLAQEETFKQLEEMKNENEMSLEQLKEEKEALLHELEHTKYSGEARKVGAQNLMKELRDHLQKEEKRRDATQAELDKVNRVLLNAKAGIEHLASKVQHIKLEDSRFASMELDEKASEYVLDLMAQTEEKLLYLVEFLKNQDKAELLRRIEEVEVSPDQAKEQYTFSLKCI
;
A
#
# COMPACT_ATOMS: atom_id res chain seq x y z
N GLN A 1 -35.98 -42.02 -61.89
CA GLN A 1 -36.80 -43.10 -61.29
C GLN A 1 -38.28 -42.72 -61.46
N PHE A 2 -39.15 -43.71 -61.62
CA PHE A 2 -40.59 -43.57 -61.94
C PHE A 2 -41.48 -43.79 -60.72
N THR A 3 -42.68 -43.20 -60.74
CA THR A 3 -43.95 -43.69 -60.16
C THR A 3 -45.07 -43.12 -61.06
N GLU A 4 -45.74 -43.87 -61.95
CA GLU A 4 -46.93 -44.74 -61.73
C GLU A 4 -48.07 -44.05 -60.93
N SER A 5 -49.31 -43.81 -61.40
CA SER A 5 -50.25 -44.43 -62.38
C SER A 5 -51.13 -45.57 -61.84
N ALA A 6 -52.47 -45.45 -61.94
CA ALA A 6 -53.42 -46.58 -61.89
C ALA A 6 -54.84 -46.30 -62.45
N TYR A 7 -55.48 -47.38 -62.94
CA TYR A 7 -56.75 -47.54 -63.71
C TYR A 7 -57.43 -48.86 -63.23
N CYS A 8 -58.72 -49.18 -63.40
CA CYS A 8 -59.96 -48.50 -63.83
C CYS A 8 -61.19 -49.37 -63.37
N PRO A 9 -62.48 -48.96 -63.53
CA PRO A 9 -63.61 -49.71 -62.96
C PRO A 9 -64.09 -50.89 -63.83
N GLN A 10 -64.94 -51.77 -63.27
CA GLN A 10 -65.50 -52.97 -63.92
C GLN A 10 -67.03 -52.96 -64.09
N GLN A 11 -67.53 -53.88 -64.94
CA GLN A 11 -68.87 -53.91 -65.54
C GLN A 11 -69.86 -54.94 -64.93
N SER A 12 -71.10 -54.79 -65.38
CA SER A 12 -72.37 -55.53 -65.17
C SER A 12 -72.40 -57.07 -65.31
N GLY A 13 -73.41 -57.68 -64.69
CA GLY A 13 -73.98 -59.01 -65.02
C GLY A 13 -75.42 -59.18 -64.48
N SER A 14 -76.28 -59.99 -65.11
CA SER A 14 -77.72 -60.12 -64.78
C SER A 14 -78.30 -61.52 -65.10
N SER A 15 -79.61 -61.75 -64.78
CA SER A 15 -80.49 -62.92 -65.13
C SER A 15 -80.63 -64.05 -64.08
N PHE A 16 -81.72 -64.86 -63.94
CA PHE A 16 -83.21 -64.70 -64.01
C PHE A 16 -83.89 -66.06 -63.58
N TYR A 17 -85.24 -66.11 -63.42
CA TYR A 17 -86.13 -67.32 -63.25
C TYR A 17 -86.12 -68.08 -61.90
N ARG A 18 -87.22 -68.69 -61.36
CA ARG A 18 -88.71 -68.54 -61.47
C ARG A 18 -89.41 -69.37 -60.35
N PRO A 19 -90.56 -68.95 -59.76
CA PRO A 19 -91.34 -69.78 -58.81
C PRO A 19 -92.67 -70.32 -59.38
N ARG A 20 -93.34 -71.24 -58.64
CA ARG A 20 -94.67 -71.83 -58.95
C ARG A 20 -95.80 -71.24 -58.08
N LYS A 21 -97.06 -71.50 -58.48
CA LYS A 21 -98.29 -70.80 -58.08
C LYS A 21 -98.83 -71.09 -56.66
N ASN A 22 -99.50 -70.08 -56.08
CA ASN A 22 -100.91 -70.06 -55.60
C ASN A 22 -101.11 -68.68 -54.91
N GLY A 23 -102.21 -67.92 -54.99
CA GLY A 23 -103.51 -68.13 -55.65
C GLY A 23 -104.53 -67.03 -55.26
N SER A 24 -104.33 -66.30 -54.15
CA SER A 24 -105.32 -65.35 -53.61
C SER A 24 -104.80 -63.91 -53.32
N SER A 25 -103.50 -63.68 -53.12
CA SER A 25 -102.95 -62.30 -53.02
C SER A 25 -102.94 -61.53 -54.34
N MET A 26 -103.25 -62.22 -55.45
CA MET A 26 -103.01 -61.75 -56.81
C MET A 26 -103.96 -60.62 -57.24
N VAL A 27 -105.19 -60.56 -56.71
CA VAL A 27 -106.21 -59.59 -57.16
C VAL A 27 -105.90 -58.17 -56.66
N SER A 28 -105.55 -58.01 -55.37
CA SER A 28 -105.20 -56.70 -54.82
C SER A 28 -103.86 -56.18 -55.37
N PHE A 29 -102.91 -57.09 -55.63
CA PHE A 29 -101.66 -56.76 -56.31
C PHE A 29 -101.87 -56.40 -57.79
N LEU A 30 -102.80 -57.06 -58.49
CA LEU A 30 -103.18 -56.70 -59.86
C LEU A 30 -103.77 -55.29 -59.93
N LEU A 31 -104.71 -54.94 -59.05
CA LEU A 31 -105.35 -53.62 -59.10
C LEU A 31 -104.37 -52.47 -58.84
N ILE A 32 -103.45 -52.65 -57.88
CA ILE A 32 -102.39 -51.67 -57.60
C ILE A 32 -101.38 -51.61 -58.75
N THR A 33 -100.92 -52.76 -59.27
CA THR A 33 -99.96 -52.77 -60.40
C THR A 33 -100.56 -52.33 -61.74
N GLU A 34 -101.89 -52.41 -61.92
CA GLU A 34 -102.59 -51.78 -63.05
C GLU A 34 -102.71 -50.26 -62.86
N GLY A 35 -102.98 -49.79 -61.64
CA GLY A 35 -102.91 -48.38 -61.28
C GLY A 35 -101.52 -47.78 -61.52
N ASP A 36 -100.48 -48.43 -61.01
CA ASP A 36 -99.08 -48.04 -61.21
C ASP A 36 -98.69 -48.12 -62.69
N ARG A 37 -99.07 -49.17 -63.42
CA ARG A 37 -98.85 -49.25 -64.89
C ARG A 37 -99.50 -48.08 -65.61
N LYS A 38 -100.73 -47.72 -65.24
CA LYS A 38 -101.46 -46.62 -65.87
C LYS A 38 -100.81 -45.27 -65.56
N ALA A 39 -100.43 -45.02 -64.31
CA ALA A 39 -99.69 -43.83 -63.91
C ALA A 39 -98.31 -43.74 -64.60
N PHE A 40 -97.58 -44.86 -64.71
CA PHE A 40 -96.31 -44.91 -65.45
C PHE A 40 -96.50 -44.64 -66.95
N TYR A 41 -97.56 -45.18 -67.55
CA TYR A 41 -97.88 -44.97 -68.96
C TYR A 41 -98.29 -43.51 -69.23
N GLU A 42 -99.13 -42.91 -68.39
CA GLU A 42 -99.54 -41.51 -68.48
C GLU A 42 -98.34 -40.56 -68.27
N ASN A 43 -97.49 -40.81 -67.27
CA ASN A 43 -96.25 -40.06 -67.05
C ASN A 43 -95.25 -40.23 -68.21
N SER A 44 -95.14 -41.43 -68.78
CA SER A 44 -94.31 -41.69 -69.97
C SER A 44 -94.83 -40.94 -71.19
N GLN A 45 -96.13 -40.99 -71.47
CA GLN A 45 -96.77 -40.24 -72.57
C GLN A 45 -96.64 -38.71 -72.37
N TRP A 46 -96.78 -38.22 -71.14
CA TRP A 46 -96.57 -36.81 -70.82
C TRP A 46 -95.11 -36.38 -71.05
N ASN A 47 -94.14 -37.18 -70.61
CA ASN A 47 -92.72 -36.93 -70.88
C ASN A 47 -92.40 -37.01 -72.38
N ILE A 48 -92.99 -37.95 -73.13
CA ILE A 48 -92.86 -38.01 -74.60
C ILE A 48 -93.41 -36.74 -75.25
N LYS A 49 -94.56 -36.23 -74.79
CA LYS A 49 -95.14 -34.97 -75.30
C LYS A 49 -94.24 -33.77 -74.98
N LYS A 50 -93.80 -33.63 -73.72
CA LYS A 50 -92.88 -32.57 -73.28
C LYS A 50 -91.54 -32.61 -74.03
N ASN A 51 -91.01 -33.81 -74.30
CA ASN A 51 -89.78 -34.00 -75.08
C ASN A 51 -89.99 -33.62 -76.56
N LYS A 52 -91.14 -33.94 -77.17
CA LYS A 52 -91.50 -33.47 -78.51
C LYS A 52 -91.55 -31.93 -78.58
N GLU A 53 -92.14 -31.27 -77.58
CA GLU A 53 -92.17 -29.80 -77.48
C GLU A 53 -90.77 -29.17 -77.27
N SER A 54 -89.90 -29.80 -76.48
CA SER A 54 -88.49 -29.38 -76.35
C SER A 54 -87.69 -29.59 -77.64
N ILE A 55 -87.88 -30.70 -78.35
CA ILE A 55 -87.22 -30.94 -79.65
C ILE A 55 -87.68 -29.91 -80.69
N LEU A 56 -88.97 -29.53 -80.70
CA LEU A 56 -89.47 -28.47 -81.58
C LEU A 56 -88.85 -27.10 -81.26
N ARG A 57 -88.71 -26.74 -79.97
CA ARG A 57 -88.00 -25.53 -79.54
C ARG A 57 -86.52 -25.55 -79.95
N LEU A 58 -85.78 -26.63 -79.67
CA LEU A 58 -84.37 -26.78 -80.05
C LEU A 58 -84.16 -26.77 -81.57
N ARG A 59 -85.13 -27.25 -82.37
CA ARG A 59 -85.12 -27.13 -83.84
C ARG A 59 -85.38 -25.71 -84.31
N GLN A 60 -86.26 -24.96 -83.66
CA GLN A 60 -86.44 -23.53 -83.95
C GLN A 60 -85.22 -22.70 -83.54
N GLU A 61 -84.58 -23.01 -82.42
CA GLU A 61 -83.32 -22.37 -82.00
C GLU A 61 -82.17 -22.70 -82.93
N ASN A 62 -81.98 -23.97 -83.34
CA ASN A 62 -81.01 -24.31 -84.38
C ASN A 62 -81.29 -23.58 -85.70
N LYS A 63 -82.57 -23.47 -86.12
CA LYS A 63 -82.91 -22.69 -87.32
C LYS A 63 -82.54 -21.21 -87.17
N LYS A 64 -82.79 -20.60 -86.00
CA LYS A 64 -82.37 -19.22 -85.70
C LYS A 64 -80.85 -19.05 -85.63
N LEU A 65 -80.12 -20.03 -85.08
CA LEU A 65 -78.66 -20.04 -85.02
C LEU A 65 -78.05 -20.19 -86.41
N HIS A 66 -78.58 -21.09 -87.26
CA HIS A 66 -78.18 -21.20 -88.66
C HIS A 66 -78.51 -19.95 -89.47
N GLN A 67 -79.65 -19.28 -89.21
CA GLN A 67 -79.95 -17.97 -89.82
C GLN A 67 -78.96 -16.90 -89.37
N ARG A 68 -78.66 -16.77 -88.07
CA ARG A 68 -77.62 -15.86 -87.58
C ARG A 68 -76.23 -16.17 -88.15
N LEU A 69 -75.89 -17.44 -88.32
CA LEU A 69 -74.63 -17.86 -88.95
C LEU A 69 -74.60 -17.46 -90.42
N ALA A 70 -75.71 -17.62 -91.15
CA ALA A 70 -75.83 -17.18 -92.53
C ALA A 70 -75.80 -15.65 -92.68
N ASP A 71 -76.43 -14.90 -91.76
CA ASP A 71 -76.39 -13.44 -91.72
C ASP A 71 -74.96 -12.92 -91.44
N LEU A 72 -74.22 -13.59 -90.54
CA LEU A 72 -72.81 -13.28 -90.25
C LEU A 72 -71.91 -13.60 -91.45
N LEU A 73 -72.05 -14.77 -92.07
CA LEU A 73 -71.29 -15.16 -93.27
C LEU A 73 -71.59 -14.24 -94.47
N ALA A 74 -72.83 -13.79 -94.63
CA ALA A 74 -73.21 -12.78 -95.63
C ALA A 74 -72.69 -11.37 -95.29
N GLY A 75 -72.29 -11.12 -94.03
CA GLY A 75 -71.52 -9.96 -93.60
C GLY A 75 -70.03 -10.11 -93.92
N GLU A 76 -69.43 -11.26 -93.62
CA GLU A 76 -68.02 -11.55 -93.90
C GLU A 76 -67.70 -11.52 -95.40
N GLU A 77 -68.60 -12.02 -96.27
CA GLU A 77 -68.42 -11.91 -97.72
C GLU A 77 -68.39 -10.44 -98.20
N LYS A 78 -69.12 -9.54 -97.53
CA LYS A 78 -69.10 -8.10 -97.81
C LYS A 78 -67.85 -7.42 -97.26
N VAL A 79 -67.34 -7.84 -96.09
CA VAL A 79 -66.08 -7.31 -95.52
C VAL A 79 -64.87 -7.75 -96.35
N ILE A 80 -64.83 -9.01 -96.79
CA ILE A 80 -63.77 -9.51 -97.68
C ILE A 80 -63.85 -8.82 -99.05
N LYS A 81 -65.05 -8.62 -99.62
CA LYS A 81 -65.21 -7.86 -100.87
C LYS A 81 -64.90 -6.36 -100.73
N ALA A 82 -65.05 -5.77 -99.55
CA ALA A 82 -64.68 -4.37 -99.30
C ALA A 82 -63.16 -4.18 -99.11
N ALA A 83 -62.49 -5.13 -98.46
CA ALA A 83 -61.04 -5.07 -98.22
C ALA A 83 -60.17 -5.26 -99.49
N PHE A 84 -60.74 -5.83 -100.56
CA PHE A 84 -60.04 -6.10 -101.83
C PHE A 84 -60.51 -5.21 -103.01
N GLN A 85 -61.18 -4.08 -102.74
CA GLN A 85 -61.71 -3.21 -103.79
C GLN A 85 -60.70 -2.22 -104.42
N GLU A 86 -59.50 -2.02 -103.85
CA GLU A 86 -58.54 -1.02 -104.35
C GLU A 86 -57.42 -1.56 -105.27
N HIS A 87 -57.28 -2.88 -105.48
CA HIS A 87 -56.23 -3.43 -106.36
C HIS A 87 -56.71 -4.58 -107.27
N PRO A 88 -57.13 -4.28 -108.52
CA PRO A 88 -57.59 -5.29 -109.48
C PRO A 88 -56.48 -6.10 -110.18
N THR A 89 -55.20 -5.78 -109.96
CA THR A 89 -54.10 -6.21 -110.86
C THR A 89 -53.45 -7.56 -110.51
N GLU A 90 -53.81 -8.22 -109.41
CA GLU A 90 -53.11 -9.42 -108.91
C GLU A 90 -53.96 -10.71 -108.87
N GLN A 91 -54.94 -10.86 -109.77
CA GLN A 91 -55.77 -12.09 -109.87
C GLN A 91 -55.19 -13.22 -110.75
N GLY A 92 -53.95 -13.09 -111.25
CA GLY A 92 -53.41 -14.01 -112.28
C GLY A 92 -52.38 -15.06 -111.84
N ALA A 93 -51.66 -14.89 -110.73
CA ALA A 93 -50.36 -15.59 -110.54
C ALA A 93 -50.06 -16.15 -109.13
N VAL A 94 -51.06 -16.36 -108.26
CA VAL A 94 -50.84 -16.80 -106.87
C VAL A 94 -51.57 -18.13 -106.56
N LYS A 95 -50.96 -19.26 -106.96
CA LYS A 95 -51.36 -20.59 -106.45
C LYS A 95 -50.22 -21.49 -105.93
N ASN A 96 -48.98 -21.35 -106.41
CA ASN A 96 -47.92 -22.34 -106.12
C ASN A 96 -46.63 -21.77 -105.46
N LYS A 97 -46.62 -20.57 -104.87
CA LYS A 97 -45.41 -19.99 -104.23
C LYS A 97 -45.59 -19.29 -102.87
N THR A 98 -46.83 -19.09 -102.41
CA THR A 98 -47.10 -18.35 -101.14
C THR A 98 -46.84 -19.17 -99.88
N GLY A 99 -47.02 -20.50 -99.93
CA GLY A 99 -46.79 -21.37 -98.76
C GLY A 99 -45.34 -21.40 -98.27
N GLU A 100 -44.37 -21.46 -99.18
CA GLU A 100 -42.94 -21.47 -98.83
C GLU A 100 -42.47 -20.14 -98.23
N ILE A 101 -42.93 -19.01 -98.80
CA ILE A 101 -42.59 -17.67 -98.28
C ILE A 101 -43.19 -17.44 -96.89
N ILE A 102 -44.43 -17.89 -96.66
CA ILE A 102 -45.08 -17.82 -95.34
C ILE A 102 -44.34 -18.71 -94.34
N ASN A 103 -43.95 -19.93 -94.73
CA ASN A 103 -43.16 -20.82 -93.89
C ASN A 103 -41.76 -20.26 -93.58
N HIS A 104 -41.07 -19.65 -94.54
CA HIS A 104 -39.77 -19.01 -94.31
C HIS A 104 -39.90 -17.86 -93.30
N ARG A 105 -40.92 -16.99 -93.46
CA ARG A 105 -41.21 -15.88 -92.55
C ARG A 105 -41.65 -16.34 -91.15
N LEU A 106 -42.34 -17.49 -91.06
CA LEU A 106 -42.66 -18.14 -89.79
C LEU A 106 -41.40 -18.69 -89.12
N CYS A 107 -40.52 -19.37 -89.85
CA CYS A 107 -39.23 -19.85 -89.36
C CYS A 107 -38.32 -18.69 -88.91
N GLU A 108 -38.26 -17.59 -89.65
CA GLU A 108 -37.58 -16.36 -89.23
C GLU A 108 -38.12 -15.82 -87.91
N LYS A 109 -39.46 -15.79 -87.73
CA LYS A 109 -40.09 -15.33 -86.48
C LYS A 109 -39.85 -16.30 -85.31
N ILE A 110 -39.86 -17.61 -85.56
CA ILE A 110 -39.49 -18.63 -84.57
C ILE A 110 -38.01 -18.48 -84.17
N ASN A 111 -37.11 -18.27 -85.13
CA ASN A 111 -35.69 -18.05 -84.85
C ASN A 111 -35.43 -16.73 -84.09
N GLN A 112 -36.14 -15.65 -84.44
CA GLN A 112 -36.13 -14.40 -83.67
C GLN A 112 -36.62 -14.62 -82.23
N LEU A 113 -37.71 -15.37 -82.04
CA LEU A 113 -38.27 -15.68 -80.73
C LEU A 113 -37.36 -16.62 -79.90
N ASN A 114 -36.70 -17.59 -80.54
CA ASN A 114 -35.73 -18.48 -79.88
C ASN A 114 -34.44 -17.74 -79.48
N ASN A 115 -33.95 -16.83 -80.32
CA ASN A 115 -32.82 -15.94 -79.97
C ASN A 115 -33.19 -15.02 -78.79
N LEU A 116 -34.38 -14.41 -78.82
CA LEU A 116 -34.87 -13.60 -77.69
C LEU A 116 -35.05 -14.43 -76.41
N LYS A 117 -35.57 -15.66 -76.48
CA LYS A 117 -35.63 -16.59 -75.33
C LYS A 117 -34.23 -16.90 -74.78
N HIS A 118 -33.28 -17.24 -75.63
CA HIS A 118 -31.90 -17.50 -75.20
C HIS A 118 -31.28 -16.26 -74.54
N GLN A 119 -31.48 -15.07 -75.10
CA GLN A 119 -31.02 -13.82 -74.47
C GLN A 119 -31.70 -13.54 -73.13
N VAL A 120 -32.99 -13.85 -72.96
CA VAL A 120 -33.67 -13.76 -71.66
C VAL A 120 -33.07 -14.73 -70.67
N GLU A 121 -32.83 -15.98 -71.06
CA GLU A 121 -32.28 -17.01 -70.17
C GLU A 121 -30.83 -16.71 -69.77
N MET A 122 -29.98 -16.26 -70.71
CA MET A 122 -28.62 -15.80 -70.41
C MET A 122 -28.63 -14.57 -69.47
N ARG A 123 -29.61 -13.66 -69.61
CA ARG A 123 -29.77 -12.53 -68.68
C ARG A 123 -30.25 -12.97 -67.30
N LYS A 124 -31.13 -13.99 -67.20
CA LYS A 124 -31.52 -14.58 -65.90
C LYS A 124 -30.35 -15.27 -65.21
N LEU A 125 -29.63 -16.15 -65.91
CA LEU A 125 -28.44 -16.82 -65.38
C LEU A 125 -27.41 -15.79 -64.89
N ARG A 126 -27.19 -14.71 -65.65
CA ARG A 126 -26.30 -13.63 -65.23
C ARG A 126 -26.85 -12.83 -64.04
N LEU A 127 -28.17 -12.68 -63.90
CA LEU A 127 -28.81 -12.06 -62.75
C LEU A 127 -28.64 -12.93 -61.48
N GLU A 128 -28.90 -14.24 -61.60
CA GLU A 128 -28.73 -15.22 -60.51
C GLU A 128 -27.27 -15.30 -60.05
N GLU A 129 -26.32 -15.31 -60.99
CA GLU A 129 -24.88 -15.24 -60.70
C GLU A 129 -24.51 -13.95 -59.94
N LEU A 130 -25.01 -12.80 -60.41
CA LEU A 130 -24.74 -11.51 -59.78
C LEU A 130 -25.41 -11.39 -58.40
N GLN A 131 -26.61 -11.97 -58.23
CA GLN A 131 -27.34 -12.02 -56.98
C GLN A 131 -26.65 -12.94 -55.97
N THR A 132 -26.08 -14.07 -56.43
CA THR A 132 -25.26 -14.96 -55.61
C THR A 132 -23.96 -14.28 -55.18
N GLN A 133 -23.27 -13.59 -56.11
CA GLN A 133 -22.08 -12.79 -55.80
C GLN A 133 -22.39 -11.68 -54.79
N TYR A 134 -23.53 -11.00 -54.93
CA TYR A 134 -23.98 -9.99 -53.97
C TYR A 134 -24.26 -10.59 -52.59
N SER A 135 -24.97 -11.73 -52.50
CA SER A 135 -25.21 -12.39 -51.20
C SER A 135 -23.92 -12.84 -50.53
N THR A 136 -22.97 -13.41 -51.26
CA THR A 136 -21.66 -13.79 -50.71
C THR A 136 -20.89 -12.58 -50.22
N LYS A 137 -20.86 -11.48 -50.98
CA LYS A 137 -20.18 -10.24 -50.56
C LYS A 137 -20.87 -9.56 -49.38
N ALA A 138 -22.20 -9.63 -49.28
CA ALA A 138 -22.94 -9.15 -48.11
C ALA A 138 -22.62 -9.99 -46.85
N GLN A 139 -22.54 -11.32 -47.00
CA GLN A 139 -22.15 -12.24 -45.93
C GLN A 139 -20.71 -11.96 -45.47
N GLU A 140 -19.75 -11.87 -46.39
CA GLU A 140 -18.34 -11.53 -46.07
C GLU A 140 -18.20 -10.20 -45.33
N ILE A 141 -19.00 -9.17 -45.68
CA ILE A 141 -19.00 -7.89 -44.96
C ILE A 141 -19.52 -8.05 -43.53
N ASN A 142 -20.59 -8.83 -43.34
CA ASN A 142 -21.20 -9.07 -42.04
C ASN A 142 -20.25 -9.88 -41.13
N ASP A 143 -19.67 -10.97 -41.64
CA ASP A 143 -18.71 -11.82 -40.91
C ASP A 143 -17.45 -11.01 -40.51
N MET A 144 -16.98 -10.09 -41.37
CA MET A 144 -15.88 -9.17 -41.06
C MET A 144 -16.26 -8.16 -39.96
N GLN A 145 -17.49 -7.67 -39.93
CA GLN A 145 -17.98 -6.76 -38.88
C GLN A 145 -18.09 -7.47 -37.52
N GLU A 146 -18.64 -8.70 -37.49
CA GLU A 146 -18.69 -9.51 -36.25
C GLU A 146 -17.28 -9.80 -35.70
N MET A 147 -16.30 -10.04 -36.59
CA MET A 147 -14.89 -10.21 -36.23
C MET A 147 -14.23 -8.92 -35.72
N GLU A 148 -14.58 -7.75 -36.26
CA GLU A 148 -14.12 -6.46 -35.74
C GLU A 148 -14.74 -6.16 -34.37
N GLU A 149 -16.04 -6.37 -34.18
CA GLU A 149 -16.73 -6.22 -32.89
C GLU A 149 -16.17 -7.16 -31.82
N GLY A 150 -15.93 -8.43 -32.16
CA GLY A 150 -15.30 -9.41 -31.28
C GLY A 150 -13.87 -9.02 -30.87
N ASN A 151 -13.08 -8.48 -31.80
CA ASN A 151 -11.74 -7.95 -31.50
C ASN A 151 -11.80 -6.69 -30.62
N ILE A 152 -12.77 -5.80 -30.84
CA ILE A 152 -12.99 -4.62 -30.01
C ILE A 152 -13.36 -5.02 -28.58
N GLU A 153 -14.23 -6.02 -28.40
CA GLU A 153 -14.62 -6.51 -27.07
C GLU A 153 -13.45 -7.25 -26.39
N ALA A 154 -12.69 -8.07 -27.12
CA ALA A 154 -11.45 -8.67 -26.62
C ALA A 154 -10.44 -7.59 -26.18
N ALA A 155 -10.25 -6.51 -26.94
CA ALA A 155 -9.38 -5.40 -26.58
C ALA A 155 -9.86 -4.64 -25.33
N LYS A 156 -11.19 -4.44 -25.17
CA LYS A 156 -11.76 -3.89 -23.93
C LYS A 156 -11.46 -4.81 -22.73
N THR A 157 -11.70 -6.12 -22.85
CA THR A 157 -11.47 -7.06 -21.74
C THR A 157 -10.00 -7.09 -21.33
N LEU A 158 -9.06 -7.15 -22.28
CA LEU A 158 -7.61 -7.03 -22.03
C LEU A 158 -7.29 -5.76 -21.24
N ARG A 159 -7.76 -4.59 -21.69
CA ARG A 159 -7.52 -3.32 -21.00
C ARG A 159 -8.10 -3.29 -19.58
N THR A 160 -9.25 -3.94 -19.34
CA THR A 160 -9.79 -4.06 -17.97
C THR A 160 -8.96 -5.00 -17.08
N LEU A 161 -8.39 -6.08 -17.64
CA LEU A 161 -7.53 -7.00 -16.93
C LEU A 161 -6.18 -6.35 -16.59
N GLU A 162 -5.59 -5.61 -17.53
CA GLU A 162 -4.38 -4.80 -17.31
C GLU A 162 -4.59 -3.79 -16.18
N ASN A 163 -5.67 -3.00 -16.21
CA ASN A 163 -6.01 -2.05 -15.15
C ASN A 163 -6.21 -2.74 -13.78
N ARG A 164 -6.82 -3.94 -13.74
CA ARG A 164 -6.99 -4.72 -12.50
C ARG A 164 -5.66 -5.25 -11.98
N LEU A 165 -4.76 -5.69 -12.87
CA LEU A 165 -3.44 -6.20 -12.55
C LEU A 165 -2.50 -5.08 -12.06
N GLU A 166 -2.54 -3.90 -12.67
CA GLU A 166 -1.78 -2.74 -12.22
C GLU A 166 -2.29 -2.25 -10.84
N LYS A 167 -3.62 -2.22 -10.63
CA LYS A 167 -4.21 -1.93 -9.32
C LYS A 167 -3.84 -2.97 -8.26
N ALA A 168 -3.64 -4.23 -8.63
CA ALA A 168 -3.12 -5.26 -7.73
C ALA A 168 -1.63 -5.03 -7.42
N ARG A 169 -0.80 -4.71 -8.42
CA ARG A 169 0.63 -4.35 -8.23
C ARG A 169 0.80 -3.18 -7.27
N PHE A 170 0.08 -2.07 -7.48
CA PHE A 170 0.10 -0.91 -6.58
C PHE A 170 -0.24 -1.30 -5.12
N LYS A 171 -1.25 -2.16 -4.91
CA LYS A 171 -1.59 -2.67 -3.58
C LYS A 171 -0.49 -3.55 -2.98
N THR A 172 0.16 -4.40 -3.76
CA THR A 172 1.28 -5.21 -3.27
C THR A 172 2.50 -4.36 -2.90
N GLU A 173 2.81 -3.32 -3.68
CA GLU A 173 3.88 -2.38 -3.32
C GLU A 173 3.55 -1.61 -2.05
N GLU A 174 2.30 -1.14 -1.90
CA GLU A 174 1.86 -0.43 -0.69
C GLU A 174 1.93 -1.35 0.54
N ALA A 175 1.48 -2.60 0.41
CA ALA A 175 1.62 -3.61 1.46
C ALA A 175 3.10 -3.87 1.83
N VAL A 176 4.02 -3.89 0.85
CA VAL A 176 5.47 -4.00 1.10
C VAL A 176 6.02 -2.74 1.77
N ARG A 177 5.61 -1.53 1.35
CA ARG A 177 5.98 -0.25 2.01
C ARG A 177 5.54 -0.25 3.47
N ILE A 178 4.29 -0.58 3.74
CA ILE A 178 3.71 -0.69 5.08
C ILE A 178 4.44 -1.76 5.91
N THR A 179 4.68 -2.95 5.36
CA THR A 179 5.42 -4.03 6.04
C THR A 179 6.84 -3.61 6.41
N ASN A 180 7.54 -2.91 5.53
CA ASN A 180 8.90 -2.40 5.79
C ASN A 180 8.89 -1.29 6.84
N MET A 181 7.85 -0.45 6.90
CA MET A 181 7.65 0.53 7.95
C MET A 181 7.41 -0.13 9.31
N TYR A 182 6.54 -1.15 9.39
CA TYR A 182 6.34 -1.94 10.61
C TYR A 182 7.61 -2.65 11.08
N LYS A 183 8.40 -3.23 10.17
CA LYS A 183 9.70 -3.84 10.50
C LYS A 183 10.68 -2.82 11.11
N LYS A 184 10.76 -1.61 10.55
CA LYS A 184 11.59 -0.51 11.10
C LYS A 184 11.10 -0.07 12.47
N LEU A 185 9.79 0.11 12.64
CA LEU A 185 9.18 0.46 13.92
C LEU A 185 9.46 -0.60 14.99
N LYS A 186 9.31 -1.89 14.65
CA LYS A 186 9.64 -3.01 15.55
C LYS A 186 11.12 -3.01 15.96
N ALA A 187 12.04 -2.82 15.02
CA ALA A 187 13.47 -2.74 15.33
C ALA A 187 13.78 -1.57 16.29
N HIS A 188 13.21 -0.39 16.02
CA HIS A 188 13.36 0.78 16.88
C HIS A 188 12.76 0.55 18.28
N MET A 189 11.62 -0.13 18.40
CA MET A 189 11.03 -0.53 19.68
C MET A 189 11.90 -1.55 20.44
N GLN A 190 12.55 -2.48 19.74
CA GLN A 190 13.51 -3.42 20.36
C GLN A 190 14.78 -2.69 20.86
N GLU A 191 15.28 -1.69 20.12
CA GLU A 191 16.34 -0.80 20.62
C GLU A 191 15.88 0.01 21.83
N SER A 192 14.59 0.34 21.92
CA SER A 192 14.01 1.14 23.00
C SER A 192 13.99 0.43 24.35
N LEU A 193 13.81 -0.90 24.36
CA LEU A 193 14.02 -1.76 25.53
C LEU A 193 15.43 -1.62 26.14
N HIS A 194 16.41 -1.19 25.33
CA HIS A 194 17.78 -0.98 25.78
C HIS A 194 18.08 0.48 26.16
N PHE A 195 17.20 1.45 25.88
CA PHE A 195 17.42 2.84 26.29
C PHE A 195 17.34 3.01 27.80
N GLN A 196 16.43 2.32 28.49
CA GLN A 196 16.36 2.37 29.96
C GLN A 196 17.67 1.87 30.58
N ASN A 197 18.12 0.66 30.23
CA ASN A 197 19.39 0.10 30.73
C ASN A 197 20.61 1.00 30.41
N LYS A 198 20.61 1.70 29.26
CA LYS A 198 21.66 2.68 28.91
C LYS A 198 21.57 3.94 29.76
N LEU A 199 20.37 4.44 30.05
CA LEU A 199 20.15 5.59 30.94
C LEU A 199 20.58 5.24 32.37
N ASP A 200 20.12 4.12 32.92
CA ASP A 200 20.49 3.66 34.27
C ASP A 200 22.02 3.55 34.42
N ALA A 201 22.72 3.03 33.40
CA ALA A 201 24.18 2.95 33.37
C ALA A 201 24.88 4.32 33.28
N LEU A 202 24.36 5.25 32.46
CA LEU A 202 24.88 6.62 32.36
C LEU A 202 24.64 7.40 33.66
N GLU A 203 23.48 7.23 34.29
CA GLU A 203 23.14 7.88 35.56
C GLU A 203 23.98 7.34 36.72
N ALA A 204 24.25 6.03 36.75
CA ALA A 204 25.19 5.45 37.72
C ALA A 204 26.61 6.03 37.56
N GLU A 205 27.12 6.18 36.34
CA GLU A 205 28.44 6.77 36.09
C GLU A 205 28.48 8.28 36.39
N ILE A 206 27.43 9.03 36.06
CA ILE A 206 27.26 10.45 36.45
C ILE A 206 27.29 10.60 37.98
N LEU A 207 26.59 9.74 38.72
CA LEU A 207 26.60 9.75 40.18
C LEU A 207 27.99 9.41 40.74
N ARG A 208 28.67 8.41 40.17
CA ARG A 208 30.04 8.04 40.55
C ARG A 208 31.02 9.20 40.34
N LEU A 209 30.97 9.85 39.18
CA LEU A 209 31.81 11.01 38.84
C LEU A 209 31.53 12.23 39.73
N ARG A 210 30.25 12.48 40.07
CA ARG A 210 29.88 13.54 41.01
C ARG A 210 30.44 13.29 42.40
N HIS A 211 30.39 12.04 42.89
CA HIS A 211 30.96 11.66 44.18
C HIS A 211 32.49 11.84 44.19
N GLU A 212 33.18 11.28 43.19
CA GLU A 212 34.64 11.38 43.04
C GLU A 212 35.11 12.85 42.95
N LEU A 213 34.37 13.69 42.21
CA LEU A 213 34.63 15.12 42.15
C LEU A 213 34.41 15.80 43.51
N GLN A 214 33.33 15.48 44.23
CA GLN A 214 33.01 16.06 45.53
C GLN A 214 34.07 15.69 46.59
N GLU A 215 34.54 14.44 46.60
CA GLU A 215 35.64 13.98 47.46
C GLU A 215 36.95 14.70 47.13
N LEU A 216 37.29 14.85 45.85
CA LEU A 216 38.51 15.55 45.44
C LEU A 216 38.43 17.06 45.75
N GLU A 217 37.25 17.66 45.63
CA GLU A 217 36.99 19.04 46.02
C GLU A 217 37.16 19.25 47.54
N SER A 218 36.61 18.35 48.38
CA SER A 218 36.74 18.45 49.85
C SER A 218 38.19 18.30 50.31
N VAL A 219 38.91 17.28 49.80
CA VAL A 219 40.35 17.08 50.08
C VAL A 219 41.18 18.29 49.64
N ASN A 220 40.85 18.90 48.50
CA ASN A 220 41.51 20.13 48.07
C ASN A 220 41.16 21.34 48.96
N THR A 221 39.92 21.47 49.48
CA THR A 221 39.61 22.53 50.45
C THR A 221 40.35 22.34 51.77
N ASP A 222 40.46 21.11 52.27
CA ASP A 222 41.18 20.79 53.51
C ASP A 222 42.69 21.04 53.36
N ALA A 223 43.27 20.64 52.23
CA ALA A 223 44.66 20.92 51.91
C ALA A 223 44.95 22.44 51.78
N GLN A 224 44.01 23.21 51.23
CA GLN A 224 44.13 24.67 51.19
C GLN A 224 44.01 25.30 52.58
N HIS A 225 43.09 24.81 53.42
CA HIS A 225 42.95 25.25 54.80
C HIS A 225 44.22 24.97 55.62
N ALA A 226 44.71 23.73 55.62
CA ALA A 226 45.94 23.32 56.30
C ALA A 226 47.15 24.15 55.86
N ARG A 227 47.30 24.42 54.57
CA ARG A 227 48.37 25.29 54.03
C ARG A 227 48.24 26.74 54.53
N ASN A 228 47.03 27.28 54.63
CA ASN A 228 46.81 28.64 55.10
C ASN A 228 47.10 28.76 56.62
N VAL A 229 46.68 27.77 57.42
CA VAL A 229 47.00 27.67 58.86
C VAL A 229 48.51 27.56 59.07
N ALA A 230 49.21 26.69 58.33
CA ALA A 230 50.66 26.56 58.41
C ALA A 230 51.38 27.87 58.05
N ARG A 231 50.90 28.60 57.04
CA ARG A 231 51.43 29.93 56.68
C ARG A 231 51.22 30.96 57.79
N GLU A 232 50.05 30.99 58.42
CA GLU A 232 49.76 31.89 59.54
C GLU A 232 50.67 31.59 60.74
N GLN A 233 50.84 30.31 61.08
CA GLN A 233 51.78 29.87 62.13
C GLN A 233 53.21 30.31 61.82
N LEU A 234 53.71 30.10 60.60
CA LEU A 234 55.05 30.55 60.19
C LEU A 234 55.21 32.07 60.32
N LEU A 235 54.23 32.87 59.88
CA LEU A 235 54.27 34.33 60.04
C LEU A 235 54.35 34.74 61.52
N THR A 236 53.60 34.10 62.41
CA THR A 236 53.68 34.39 63.85
C THR A 236 55.04 34.02 64.44
N GLN A 237 55.66 32.93 63.98
CA GLN A 237 57.01 32.52 64.40
C GLN A 237 58.10 33.44 63.85
N GLU A 238 58.00 33.88 62.59
CA GLU A 238 58.91 34.89 62.02
C GLU A 238 58.85 36.20 62.82
N GLU A 239 57.66 36.65 63.22
CA GLU A 239 57.51 37.81 64.09
C GLU A 239 58.13 37.62 65.49
N THR A 240 57.97 36.46 66.13
CA THR A 240 58.62 36.22 67.45
C THR A 240 60.14 36.19 67.32
N ILE A 241 60.68 35.47 66.32
CA ILE A 241 62.12 35.42 66.03
C ILE A 241 62.66 36.84 65.75
N TYR A 242 61.94 37.67 65.00
CA TYR A 242 62.34 39.06 64.74
C TYR A 242 62.37 39.91 66.02
N ARG A 243 61.35 39.80 66.88
CA ARG A 243 61.29 40.50 68.18
C ARG A 243 62.44 40.04 69.10
N GLU A 244 62.70 38.75 69.19
CA GLU A 244 63.80 38.18 69.98
C GLU A 244 65.16 38.60 69.46
N ARG A 245 65.37 38.60 68.14
CA ARG A 245 66.60 39.10 67.50
C ARG A 245 66.84 40.57 67.87
N LYS A 246 65.81 41.42 67.78
CA LYS A 246 65.89 42.83 68.18
C LYS A 246 66.25 43.01 69.66
N ILE A 247 65.78 42.13 70.55
CA ILE A 247 66.14 42.12 71.98
C ILE A 247 67.58 41.64 72.17
N ARG A 248 68.02 40.57 71.50
CA ARG A 248 69.39 40.06 71.53
C ARG A 248 70.39 41.11 71.02
N ASP A 249 70.11 41.75 69.89
CA ASP A 249 70.94 42.80 69.31
C ASP A 249 71.07 44.01 70.25
N LYS A 250 70.01 44.35 71.00
CA LYS A 250 70.08 45.39 72.05
C LYS A 250 71.00 44.97 73.20
N LYS A 251 70.76 43.78 73.79
CA LYS A 251 71.60 43.24 74.87
C LYS A 251 73.08 43.15 74.46
N LEU A 252 73.35 42.74 73.23
CA LEU A 252 74.70 42.61 72.68
C LEU A 252 75.38 43.97 72.47
N LYS A 253 74.64 45.02 72.08
CA LYS A 253 75.13 46.42 72.06
C LYS A 253 75.44 46.91 73.47
N ASP A 254 74.55 46.67 74.43
CA ASP A 254 74.74 47.07 75.83
C ASP A 254 76.00 46.40 76.42
N ILE A 255 76.20 45.10 76.21
CA ILE A 255 77.40 44.35 76.63
C ILE A 255 78.67 44.86 75.95
N LYS A 256 78.64 45.15 74.64
CA LYS A 256 79.78 45.74 73.92
C LYS A 256 80.20 47.07 74.55
N LYS A 257 79.24 47.98 74.79
CA LYS A 257 79.50 49.27 75.44
C LYS A 257 80.13 49.09 76.83
N MET A 258 79.56 48.23 77.69
CA MET A 258 80.14 47.94 79.01
C MET A 258 81.55 47.33 78.93
N THR A 259 81.85 46.58 77.87
CA THR A 259 83.17 45.97 77.63
C THR A 259 84.18 47.01 77.14
N GLU A 260 83.77 47.93 76.28
CA GLU A 260 84.57 49.08 75.83
C GLU A 260 84.89 50.02 77.01
N GLU A 261 83.91 50.34 77.87
CA GLU A 261 84.11 51.11 79.09
C GLU A 261 85.11 50.43 80.04
N LYS A 262 84.94 49.11 80.31
CA LYS A 262 85.90 48.32 81.09
C LYS A 262 87.29 48.29 80.45
N ARG A 263 87.39 48.23 79.12
CA ARG A 263 88.67 48.27 78.38
C ARG A 263 89.34 49.64 78.53
N HIS A 264 88.59 50.74 78.49
CA HIS A 264 89.11 52.08 78.79
C HIS A 264 89.62 52.20 80.23
N ILE A 265 88.89 51.69 81.22
CA ILE A 265 89.33 51.64 82.63
C ILE A 265 90.61 50.81 82.75
N PHE A 266 90.64 49.61 82.16
CA PHE A 266 91.83 48.74 82.17
C PHE A 266 93.04 49.39 81.49
N LEU A 267 92.86 50.08 80.37
CA LEU A 267 93.92 50.83 79.69
C LEU A 267 94.45 51.98 80.56
N SER A 268 93.56 52.74 81.21
CA SER A 268 93.91 53.82 82.14
C SER A 268 94.66 53.29 83.37
N MET A 269 94.19 52.17 83.93
CA MET A 269 94.87 51.51 85.04
C MET A 269 96.22 50.93 84.60
N LYS A 270 96.33 50.39 83.38
CA LYS A 270 97.60 49.90 82.80
C LYS A 270 98.60 51.04 82.56
N THR A 271 98.19 52.22 82.10
CA THR A 271 99.09 53.37 81.95
C THR A 271 99.50 53.94 83.30
N CYS A 272 98.60 54.01 84.28
CA CYS A 272 98.92 54.39 85.65
C CYS A 272 99.90 53.39 86.32
N PHE A 273 99.65 52.09 86.15
CA PHE A 273 100.54 51.03 86.62
C PHE A 273 101.90 51.07 85.92
N ALA A 274 101.95 51.26 84.60
CA ALA A 274 103.21 51.40 83.86
C ALA A 274 104.04 52.62 84.34
N TRP A 275 103.37 53.75 84.67
CA TRP A 275 104.02 54.92 85.26
C TRP A 275 104.59 54.62 86.67
N HIS A 276 103.87 53.82 87.47
CA HIS A 276 104.36 53.33 88.77
C HIS A 276 105.52 52.32 88.63
N MET A 277 105.44 51.38 87.69
CA MET A 277 106.48 50.40 87.38
C MET A 277 107.77 51.05 86.86
N HIS A 278 107.67 52.17 86.15
CA HIS A 278 108.85 52.95 85.76
C HIS A 278 109.56 53.61 86.98
N LYS A 279 108.94 53.60 88.17
CA LYS A 279 109.53 54.03 89.45
C LYS A 279 109.97 52.87 90.36
N SER A 280 109.36 51.68 90.27
CA SER A 280 109.66 50.53 91.13
C SER A 280 110.34 49.41 90.34
N LYS A 281 111.62 49.13 90.65
CA LYS A 281 112.36 47.99 90.10
C LYS A 281 112.09 46.73 90.94
N ASP A 282 111.02 46.00 90.62
CA ASP A 282 110.79 44.67 91.22
C ASP A 282 110.25 43.63 90.23
N VAL A 283 110.54 42.37 90.56
CA VAL A 283 110.43 41.21 89.66
C VAL A 283 109.17 40.40 90.00
N ASP A 284 108.05 40.73 89.34
CA ASP A 284 106.88 39.84 89.31
C ASP A 284 106.11 39.90 87.96
N VAL A 285 106.87 40.12 86.89
CA VAL A 285 106.34 40.24 85.52
C VAL A 285 105.99 38.86 84.94
N VAL A 286 106.79 37.83 85.25
CA VAL A 286 106.70 36.51 84.62
C VAL A 286 105.40 35.78 85.00
N ALA A 287 104.96 35.86 86.27
CA ALA A 287 103.72 35.23 86.72
C ALA A 287 102.49 35.83 86.01
N CYS A 288 102.43 37.15 85.85
CA CYS A 288 101.37 37.82 85.10
C CYS A 288 101.34 37.42 83.61
N PHE A 289 102.51 37.29 82.97
CA PHE A 289 102.59 36.88 81.56
C PHE A 289 102.17 35.42 81.34
N LEU A 290 102.56 34.50 82.24
CA LEU A 290 102.18 33.09 82.15
C LEU A 290 100.66 32.90 82.30
N ALA A 291 100.04 33.56 83.29
CA ALA A 291 98.59 33.56 83.44
C ALA A 291 97.88 34.20 82.23
N GLN A 292 98.50 35.19 81.58
CA GLN A 292 97.95 35.81 80.38
C GLN A 292 98.03 34.90 79.14
N GLU A 293 99.07 34.07 79.00
CA GLU A 293 99.21 33.12 77.89
C GLU A 293 98.13 32.01 77.92
N GLU A 294 97.82 31.47 79.09
CA GLU A 294 96.76 30.46 79.24
C GLU A 294 95.37 31.03 78.88
N THR A 295 95.06 32.25 79.32
CA THR A 295 93.80 32.92 78.92
C THR A 295 93.74 33.23 77.43
N PHE A 296 94.88 33.46 76.77
CA PHE A 296 94.93 33.66 75.32
C PHE A 296 94.64 32.36 74.56
N LYS A 297 95.22 31.23 74.99
CA LYS A 297 94.96 29.91 74.38
C LYS A 297 93.48 29.53 74.47
N GLN A 298 92.85 29.71 75.64
CA GLN A 298 91.41 29.47 75.82
C GLN A 298 90.53 30.38 74.93
N LEU A 299 90.95 31.61 74.65
CA LEU A 299 90.23 32.52 73.74
C LEU A 299 90.40 32.12 72.27
N GLU A 300 91.59 31.64 71.86
CA GLU A 300 91.84 31.12 70.52
C GLU A 300 91.07 29.80 70.28
N GLU A 301 91.02 28.91 71.27
CA GLU A 301 90.19 27.70 71.26
C GLU A 301 88.70 28.04 71.10
N MET A 302 88.14 28.89 71.96
CA MET A 302 86.75 29.34 71.81
C MET A 302 86.49 30.05 70.47
N LYS A 303 87.45 30.81 69.93
CA LYS A 303 87.32 31.43 68.61
C LYS A 303 87.20 30.35 67.52
N ASN A 304 88.08 29.36 67.52
CA ASN A 304 88.07 28.26 66.55
C ASN A 304 86.78 27.42 66.66
N GLU A 305 86.30 27.13 67.88
CA GLU A 305 85.01 26.45 68.12
C GLU A 305 83.82 27.26 67.58
N ASN A 306 83.82 28.58 67.78
CA ASN A 306 82.80 29.47 67.21
C ASN A 306 82.90 29.55 65.68
N GLU A 307 84.10 29.58 65.10
CA GLU A 307 84.30 29.57 63.64
C GLU A 307 83.80 28.27 63.01
N MET A 308 84.10 27.10 63.60
CA MET A 308 83.54 25.81 63.15
C MET A 308 82.01 25.77 63.26
N SER A 309 81.47 26.24 64.38
CA SER A 309 80.01 26.28 64.62
C SER A 309 79.31 27.23 63.64
N LEU A 310 79.96 28.32 63.24
CA LEU A 310 79.43 29.27 62.27
C LEU A 310 79.42 28.67 60.86
N GLU A 311 80.43 27.88 60.48
CA GLU A 311 80.44 27.17 59.20
C GLU A 311 79.35 26.09 59.14
N GLN A 312 79.21 25.28 60.19
CA GLN A 312 78.12 24.28 60.31
C GLN A 312 76.74 24.94 60.15
N LEU A 313 76.49 26.08 60.80
CA LEU A 313 75.23 26.81 60.67
C LEU A 313 75.01 27.43 59.27
N LYS A 314 76.06 27.65 58.46
CA LYS A 314 75.89 28.04 57.05
C LYS A 314 75.50 26.82 56.21
N GLU A 315 76.20 25.70 56.37
CA GLU A 315 75.93 24.45 55.64
C GLU A 315 74.50 23.97 55.90
N GLU A 316 74.07 23.94 57.17
CA GLU A 316 72.68 23.63 57.57
C GLU A 316 71.68 24.58 56.92
N LYS A 317 71.96 25.88 56.90
CA LYS A 317 71.09 26.89 56.27
C LYS A 317 70.99 26.69 54.76
N GLU A 318 72.08 26.38 54.06
CA GLU A 318 72.08 26.15 52.62
C GLU A 318 71.35 24.84 52.27
N ALA A 319 71.53 23.79 53.05
CA ALA A 319 70.77 22.55 52.93
C ALA A 319 69.25 22.78 53.11
N LEU A 320 68.85 23.50 54.16
CA LEU A 320 67.44 23.85 54.42
C LEU A 320 66.83 24.73 53.32
N LEU A 321 67.61 25.63 52.71
CA LEU A 321 67.14 26.44 51.57
C LEU A 321 66.87 25.57 50.33
N HIS A 322 67.77 24.63 50.03
CA HIS A 322 67.57 23.70 48.91
C HIS A 322 66.36 22.78 49.13
N GLU A 323 66.15 22.30 50.36
CA GLU A 323 64.97 21.52 50.72
C GLU A 323 63.67 22.34 50.61
N LEU A 324 63.69 23.62 51.01
CA LEU A 324 62.58 24.55 50.85
C LEU A 324 62.22 24.77 49.37
N GLU A 325 63.21 24.94 48.50
CA GLU A 325 62.98 25.10 47.07
C GLU A 325 62.38 23.83 46.44
N HIS A 326 62.96 22.66 46.73
CA HIS A 326 62.45 21.38 46.26
C HIS A 326 61.00 21.11 46.73
N THR A 327 60.69 21.36 48.00
CA THR A 327 59.34 21.19 48.56
C THR A 327 58.35 22.20 47.97
N LYS A 328 58.77 23.45 47.74
CA LYS A 328 57.95 24.47 47.07
C LYS A 328 57.58 24.08 45.64
N TYR A 329 58.55 23.79 44.78
CA TYR A 329 58.29 23.47 43.37
C TYR A 329 57.52 22.15 43.21
N SER A 330 57.84 21.12 43.99
CA SER A 330 57.07 19.86 44.00
C SER A 330 55.65 20.03 44.57
N GLY A 331 55.44 21.00 45.46
CA GLY A 331 54.11 21.37 45.97
C GLY A 331 53.27 22.12 44.94
N GLU A 332 53.87 23.10 44.24
CA GLU A 332 53.22 23.84 43.15
C GLU A 332 52.82 22.91 41.99
N ALA A 333 53.72 22.01 41.57
CA ALA A 333 53.45 21.01 40.54
C ALA A 333 52.29 20.07 40.93
N ARG A 334 52.28 19.54 42.17
CA ARG A 334 51.19 18.69 42.68
C ARG A 334 49.85 19.43 42.72
N LYS A 335 49.84 20.71 43.13
CA LYS A 335 48.62 21.53 43.12
C LYS A 335 48.06 21.71 41.71
N VAL A 336 48.91 22.03 40.73
CA VAL A 336 48.48 22.19 39.33
C VAL A 336 47.94 20.87 38.78
N GLY A 337 48.60 19.74 39.08
CA GLY A 337 48.10 18.41 38.72
C GLY A 337 46.70 18.11 39.29
N ALA A 338 46.48 18.36 40.58
CA ALA A 338 45.17 18.17 41.21
C ALA A 338 44.08 19.11 40.63
N GLN A 339 44.43 20.36 40.31
CA GLN A 339 43.51 21.30 39.67
C GLN A 339 43.13 20.88 38.23
N ASN A 340 44.08 20.32 37.48
CA ASN A 340 43.82 19.76 36.15
C ASN A 340 42.93 18.52 36.24
N LEU A 341 43.20 17.59 37.17
CA LEU A 341 42.36 16.40 37.39
C LEU A 341 40.91 16.76 37.74
N MET A 342 40.68 17.71 38.66
CA MET A 342 39.32 18.21 38.95
C MET A 342 38.65 18.81 37.72
N LYS A 343 39.39 19.50 36.85
CA LYS A 343 38.85 20.03 35.60
C LYS A 343 38.48 18.91 34.62
N GLU A 344 39.34 17.91 34.46
CA GLU A 344 39.10 16.74 33.60
C GLU A 344 37.88 15.94 34.06
N LEU A 345 37.71 15.73 35.38
CA LEU A 345 36.52 15.10 35.96
C LEU A 345 35.24 15.92 35.71
N ARG A 346 35.28 17.25 35.84
CA ARG A 346 34.13 18.12 35.48
C ARG A 346 33.81 18.07 33.98
N ASP A 347 34.84 18.11 33.12
CA ASP A 347 34.69 18.04 31.68
C ASP A 347 34.17 16.66 31.23
N HIS A 348 34.51 15.58 31.96
CA HIS A 348 33.98 14.23 31.75
C HIS A 348 32.53 14.11 32.21
N LEU A 349 32.22 14.56 33.44
CA LEU A 349 30.86 14.63 33.98
C LEU A 349 29.92 15.37 33.04
N GLN A 350 30.31 16.54 32.53
CA GLN A 350 29.48 17.32 31.60
C GLN A 350 29.25 16.61 30.25
N LYS A 351 30.18 15.74 29.80
CA LYS A 351 29.99 14.92 28.60
C LYS A 351 28.99 13.80 28.85
N GLU A 352 29.10 13.11 29.98
CA GLU A 352 28.17 12.04 30.33
C GLU A 352 26.75 12.57 30.60
N GLU A 353 26.61 13.71 31.26
CA GLU A 353 25.32 14.40 31.41
C GLU A 353 24.68 14.72 30.05
N LYS A 354 25.43 15.27 29.09
CA LYS A 354 24.95 15.52 27.72
C LYS A 354 24.57 14.23 26.99
N ARG A 355 25.28 13.12 27.21
CA ARG A 355 24.96 11.80 26.63
C ARG A 355 23.68 11.22 27.23
N ARG A 356 23.47 11.37 28.54
CA ARG A 356 22.24 10.99 29.24
C ARG A 356 21.06 11.79 28.69
N ASP A 357 21.17 13.12 28.62
CA ASP A 357 20.12 14.00 28.12
C ASP A 357 19.75 13.70 26.65
N ALA A 358 20.74 13.42 25.80
CA ALA A 358 20.50 12.99 24.41
C ALA A 358 19.78 11.63 24.34
N THR A 359 20.18 10.66 25.16
CA THR A 359 19.54 9.33 25.22
C THR A 359 18.10 9.43 25.73
N GLN A 360 17.86 10.29 26.73
CA GLN A 360 16.52 10.57 27.26
C GLN A 360 15.63 11.21 26.18
N ALA A 361 16.16 12.17 25.41
CA ALA A 361 15.41 12.81 24.33
C ALA A 361 15.03 11.83 23.20
N GLU A 362 15.84 10.81 22.91
CA GLU A 362 15.44 9.74 21.98
C GLU A 362 14.37 8.82 22.59
N LEU A 363 14.49 8.43 23.86
CA LEU A 363 13.47 7.65 24.56
C LEU A 363 12.12 8.40 24.61
N ASP A 364 12.12 9.71 24.87
CA ASP A 364 10.92 10.55 24.87
C ASP A 364 10.26 10.60 23.48
N LYS A 365 11.04 10.60 22.39
CA LYS A 365 10.50 10.51 21.03
C LYS A 365 9.84 9.15 20.78
N VAL A 366 10.48 8.04 21.18
CA VAL A 366 9.88 6.70 21.12
C VAL A 366 8.54 6.69 21.86
N ASN A 367 8.53 7.14 23.11
CA ASN A 367 7.36 7.11 23.97
C ASN A 367 6.18 7.91 23.36
N ARG A 368 6.44 9.06 22.72
CA ARG A 368 5.41 9.80 21.97
C ARG A 368 4.83 9.00 20.80
N VAL A 369 5.66 8.27 20.05
CA VAL A 369 5.17 7.40 18.96
C VAL A 369 4.35 6.24 19.51
N LEU A 370 4.78 5.64 20.62
CA LEU A 370 4.06 4.55 21.28
C LEU A 370 2.71 4.98 21.85
N LEU A 371 2.61 6.16 22.45
CA LEU A 371 1.34 6.72 22.93
C LEU A 371 0.36 6.97 21.78
N ASN A 372 0.84 7.52 20.67
CA ASN A 372 0.02 7.70 19.46
C ASN A 372 -0.42 6.36 18.86
N ALA A 373 0.44 5.34 18.86
CA ALA A 373 0.11 4.00 18.42
C ALA A 373 -0.95 3.36 19.34
N LYS A 374 -0.77 3.42 20.67
CA LYS A 374 -1.75 2.95 21.67
C LYS A 374 -3.13 3.55 21.41
N ALA A 375 -3.25 4.87 21.31
CA ALA A 375 -4.52 5.54 21.01
C ALA A 375 -5.13 5.11 19.67
N GLY A 376 -4.31 4.88 18.64
CA GLY A 376 -4.75 4.34 17.35
C GLY A 376 -5.31 2.91 17.44
N ILE A 377 -4.66 2.05 18.24
CA ILE A 377 -5.08 0.66 18.50
C ILE A 377 -6.37 0.63 19.33
N GLU A 378 -6.49 1.46 20.37
CA GLU A 378 -7.70 1.59 21.19
C GLU A 378 -8.90 2.02 20.34
N HIS A 379 -8.73 3.03 19.49
CA HIS A 379 -9.77 3.48 18.57
C HIS A 379 -10.13 2.43 17.50
N LEU A 380 -9.15 1.63 17.04
CA LEU A 380 -9.44 0.46 16.20
C LEU A 380 -10.26 -0.57 16.97
N ALA A 381 -9.85 -0.93 18.18
CA ALA A 381 -10.54 -1.89 19.04
C ALA A 381 -11.97 -1.49 19.34
N SER A 382 -12.22 -0.21 19.65
CA SER A 382 -13.58 0.32 19.81
C SER A 382 -14.46 0.13 18.55
N LYS A 383 -13.88 0.17 17.35
CA LYS A 383 -14.63 -0.10 16.10
C LYS A 383 -14.91 -1.58 15.86
N VAL A 384 -14.00 -2.48 16.24
CA VAL A 384 -14.18 -3.94 16.07
C VAL A 384 -14.86 -4.61 17.28
N GLN A 385 -15.17 -3.87 18.34
CA GLN A 385 -15.68 -4.41 19.61
C GLN A 385 -16.93 -5.29 19.46
N HIS A 386 -17.83 -4.92 18.53
CA HIS A 386 -19.12 -5.59 18.31
C HIS A 386 -19.00 -6.98 17.66
N ILE A 387 -17.82 -7.31 17.13
CA ILE A 387 -17.56 -8.61 16.52
C ILE A 387 -17.20 -9.59 17.63
N LYS A 388 -18.05 -10.60 17.78
CA LYS A 388 -17.86 -11.73 18.68
C LYS A 388 -17.25 -12.89 17.91
N LEU A 389 -16.35 -13.60 18.55
CA LEU A 389 -15.69 -14.79 18.04
C LEU A 389 -15.85 -15.86 19.13
N GLU A 390 -16.64 -16.90 18.89
CA GLU A 390 -16.89 -17.93 19.90
C GLU A 390 -15.65 -18.84 20.14
N ASP A 391 -14.82 -19.03 19.11
CA ASP A 391 -13.58 -19.83 19.14
C ASP A 391 -12.28 -18.99 19.31
N SER A 392 -12.37 -17.72 19.75
CA SER A 392 -11.19 -16.86 19.93
C SER A 392 -10.38 -17.21 21.17
N ARG A 393 -9.04 -17.17 21.06
CA ARG A 393 -8.12 -17.31 22.21
C ARG A 393 -8.31 -16.23 23.28
N PHE A 394 -8.94 -15.12 22.91
CA PHE A 394 -9.16 -13.95 23.75
C PHE A 394 -10.63 -13.72 24.11
N ALA A 395 -11.54 -14.64 23.75
CA ALA A 395 -12.99 -14.53 23.99
C ALA A 395 -13.38 -14.30 25.47
N SER A 396 -12.49 -14.62 26.40
CA SER A 396 -12.68 -14.51 27.85
C SER A 396 -11.66 -13.59 28.55
N MET A 397 -10.83 -12.85 27.81
CA MET A 397 -9.70 -12.10 28.37
C MET A 397 -10.08 -10.64 28.62
N GLU A 398 -10.52 -10.33 29.85
CA GLU A 398 -10.64 -8.95 30.32
C GLU A 398 -9.25 -8.30 30.38
N LEU A 399 -9.06 -7.26 29.58
CA LEU A 399 -7.78 -6.56 29.48
C LEU A 399 -7.64 -5.52 30.59
N ASP A 400 -6.66 -5.70 31.48
CA ASP A 400 -6.26 -4.68 32.45
C ASP A 400 -5.47 -3.57 31.74
N GLU A 401 -6.05 -2.36 31.72
CA GLU A 401 -5.46 -1.14 31.13
C GLU A 401 -4.09 -0.76 31.74
N LYS A 402 -3.75 -1.31 32.90
CA LYS A 402 -2.47 -1.10 33.60
C LYS A 402 -1.43 -2.20 33.37
N ALA A 403 -1.78 -3.32 32.74
CA ALA A 403 -0.81 -4.37 32.42
C ALA A 403 0.22 -3.86 31.40
N SER A 404 1.49 -4.25 31.56
CA SER A 404 2.54 -3.86 30.59
C SER A 404 2.30 -4.43 29.18
N GLU A 405 1.56 -5.53 29.10
CA GLU A 405 1.21 -6.21 27.85
C GLU A 405 -0.14 -5.75 27.27
N TYR A 406 -0.89 -4.88 27.97
CA TYR A 406 -2.22 -4.39 27.56
C TYR A 406 -2.32 -4.01 26.08
N VAL A 407 -1.37 -3.22 25.58
CA VAL A 407 -1.39 -2.75 24.19
C VAL A 407 -1.13 -3.89 23.20
N LEU A 408 -0.29 -4.87 23.58
CA LEU A 408 0.03 -6.04 22.75
C LEU A 408 -1.17 -7.00 22.70
N ASP A 409 -1.82 -7.24 23.82
CA ASP A 409 -3.02 -8.09 23.89
C ASP A 409 -4.19 -7.42 23.16
N LEU A 410 -4.39 -6.11 23.32
CA LEU A 410 -5.39 -5.33 22.58
C LEU A 410 -5.13 -5.35 21.07
N MET A 411 -3.86 -5.29 20.64
CA MET A 411 -3.45 -5.49 19.25
C MET A 411 -3.79 -6.90 18.75
N ALA A 412 -3.47 -7.93 19.50
CA ALA A 412 -3.74 -9.32 19.11
C ALA A 412 -5.25 -9.57 18.98
N GLN A 413 -6.06 -9.06 19.92
CA GLN A 413 -7.52 -9.10 19.85
C GLN A 413 -8.08 -8.35 18.64
N THR A 414 -7.53 -7.18 18.30
CA THR A 414 -7.97 -6.45 17.10
C THR A 414 -7.55 -7.16 15.82
N GLU A 415 -6.33 -7.71 15.76
CA GLU A 415 -5.84 -8.47 14.62
C GLU A 415 -6.72 -9.70 14.33
N GLU A 416 -7.05 -10.51 15.34
CA GLU A 416 -7.90 -11.70 15.18
C GLU A 416 -9.29 -11.35 14.61
N LYS A 417 -9.94 -10.31 15.16
CA LYS A 417 -11.24 -9.82 14.66
C LYS A 417 -11.16 -9.22 13.25
N LEU A 418 -10.08 -8.52 12.92
CA LEU A 418 -9.86 -7.97 11.57
C LEU A 418 -9.54 -9.07 10.55
N LEU A 419 -8.80 -10.11 10.93
CA LEU A 419 -8.54 -11.27 10.08
C LEU A 419 -9.82 -12.05 9.77
N TYR A 420 -10.66 -12.31 10.79
CA TYR A 420 -11.99 -12.90 10.61
C TYR A 420 -12.84 -12.07 9.64
N LEU A 421 -12.89 -10.74 9.80
CA LEU A 421 -13.59 -9.85 8.87
C LEU A 421 -13.07 -9.98 7.44
N VAL A 422 -11.75 -10.00 7.25
CA VAL A 422 -11.13 -10.12 5.92
C VAL A 422 -11.44 -11.47 5.28
N GLU A 423 -11.50 -12.55 6.05
CA GLU A 423 -11.86 -13.88 5.57
C GLU A 423 -13.36 -13.99 5.24
N PHE A 424 -14.23 -13.50 6.10
CA PHE A 424 -15.67 -13.38 5.84
C PHE A 424 -15.95 -12.59 4.55
N LEU A 425 -15.30 -11.43 4.38
CA LEU A 425 -15.47 -10.57 3.19
C LEU A 425 -14.89 -11.15 1.90
N LYS A 426 -13.94 -12.10 1.95
CA LYS A 426 -13.47 -12.82 0.76
C LYS A 426 -14.52 -13.75 0.17
N ASN A 427 -15.39 -14.31 1.02
CA ASN A 427 -16.36 -15.34 0.66
C ASN A 427 -17.74 -14.76 0.27
N GLN A 428 -17.90 -13.44 0.30
CA GLN A 428 -19.16 -12.73 0.02
C GLN A 428 -19.11 -12.03 -1.35
N ASP A 429 -20.22 -12.00 -2.09
CA ASP A 429 -20.32 -11.17 -3.29
C ASP A 429 -20.41 -9.69 -2.89
N LYS A 430 -19.51 -8.90 -3.49
CA LYS A 430 -19.41 -7.47 -3.26
C LYS A 430 -20.65 -6.69 -3.73
N ALA A 431 -21.35 -7.18 -4.76
CA ALA A 431 -22.58 -6.55 -5.23
C ALA A 431 -23.75 -6.76 -4.26
N GLU A 432 -23.84 -7.95 -3.65
CA GLU A 432 -24.85 -8.30 -2.64
C GLU A 432 -24.60 -7.53 -1.33
N LEU A 433 -23.34 -7.44 -0.89
CA LEU A 433 -22.94 -6.66 0.29
C LEU A 433 -23.27 -5.17 0.16
N LEU A 434 -22.99 -4.55 -1.00
CA LEU A 434 -23.31 -3.14 -1.22
C LEU A 434 -24.82 -2.89 -1.17
N ARG A 435 -25.63 -3.77 -1.76
CA ARG A 435 -27.10 -3.67 -1.74
C ARG A 435 -27.65 -3.75 -0.31
N ARG A 436 -27.12 -4.65 0.52
CA ARG A 436 -27.49 -4.77 1.95
C ARG A 436 -27.06 -3.55 2.78
N ILE A 437 -25.94 -2.90 2.44
CA ILE A 437 -25.54 -1.65 3.10
C ILE A 437 -26.51 -0.53 2.73
N GLU A 438 -26.87 -0.39 1.45
CA GLU A 438 -27.89 0.56 0.97
C GLU A 438 -29.25 0.34 1.67
N GLU A 439 -29.71 -0.92 1.79
CA GLU A 439 -30.95 -1.28 2.49
C GLU A 439 -30.95 -0.85 3.97
N VAL A 440 -29.80 -0.92 4.65
CA VAL A 440 -29.66 -0.50 6.06
C VAL A 440 -29.53 1.01 6.21
N GLU A 441 -28.84 1.71 5.29
CA GLU A 441 -28.74 3.18 5.30
C GLU A 441 -30.08 3.86 4.99
N VAL A 442 -30.97 3.22 4.23
CA VAL A 442 -32.28 3.78 3.83
C VAL A 442 -33.37 3.63 4.91
N SER A 443 -33.21 2.78 5.94
CA SER A 443 -34.19 2.65 7.03
C SER A 443 -33.57 2.54 8.44
N PRO A 444 -33.10 3.66 9.03
CA PRO A 444 -32.41 3.66 10.33
C PRO A 444 -33.26 3.16 11.51
N ASP A 445 -34.59 3.33 11.45
CA ASP A 445 -35.48 3.04 12.57
C ASP A 445 -35.94 1.58 12.65
N GLN A 446 -35.91 0.81 11.56
CA GLN A 446 -36.18 -0.64 11.58
C GLN A 446 -34.92 -1.46 11.90
N ALA A 447 -33.72 -0.91 11.63
CA ALA A 447 -32.46 -1.62 11.82
C ALA A 447 -32.19 -2.02 13.29
N LYS A 448 -32.66 -1.25 14.27
CA LYS A 448 -32.37 -1.49 15.70
C LYS A 448 -32.87 -2.85 16.22
N GLU A 449 -33.98 -3.37 15.69
CA GLU A 449 -34.45 -4.72 16.06
C GLU A 449 -33.69 -5.81 15.28
N GLN A 450 -33.42 -5.60 13.99
CA GLN A 450 -32.67 -6.57 13.18
C GLN A 450 -31.19 -6.73 13.57
N TYR A 451 -30.53 -5.69 14.09
CA TYR A 451 -29.16 -5.81 14.63
C TYR A 451 -29.07 -6.80 15.81
N THR A 452 -30.15 -7.03 16.57
CA THR A 452 -30.17 -8.06 17.64
C THR A 452 -30.50 -9.47 17.15
N PHE A 453 -31.05 -9.60 15.95
CA PHE A 453 -31.42 -10.89 15.35
C PHE A 453 -30.34 -11.42 14.39
N SER A 454 -29.69 -10.55 13.62
CA SER A 454 -28.58 -10.93 12.72
C SER A 454 -27.36 -11.44 13.50
N LEU A 455 -27.01 -10.77 14.61
CA LEU A 455 -25.94 -11.17 15.55
C LEU A 455 -26.33 -12.33 16.50
N LYS A 456 -27.38 -13.09 16.17
CA LYS A 456 -27.72 -14.40 16.76
C LYS A 456 -27.63 -15.55 15.76
N CYS A 457 -27.33 -15.25 14.50
CA CYS A 457 -27.06 -16.21 13.43
C CYS A 457 -25.63 -16.07 12.87
N ILE A 458 -24.80 -15.25 13.53
CA ILE A 458 -23.34 -15.11 13.42
C ILE A 458 -22.79 -15.45 14.80
#